data_AF-A0A819H7J6-F1
#
_entry.id   AF-A0A819H7J6-F1
#
_cell.length_a   1.000
_cell.length_b   1.000
_cell.length_c   1.000
_cell.angle_alpha   90.00
_cell.angle_beta   90.00
_cell.angle_gamma   90.00
#
_symmetry.space_group_name_H-M   'P 1'
#
loop_
_entity.id
_entity.type
_entity.pdbx_description
1 polymer ?
#
loop_
_entity_poly.entity_id
_entity_poly.type
_entity_poly.pdbx_seq_one_letter_code
_entity_poly.pdbx_strand_id
1 'polypeptide(L)' 'YAPPDLITHRSVIFYNKVLLGVESVQSQANNSLSAALQNHHSVHGTEFQYQEYIVCQYGQAIPYLKITYTAP' A
#
# COMPACT_ATOMS: atom_id res chain seq x y z
N TYR A 1 33.19 25.63 -12.05
CA TYR A 1 32.90 24.81 -10.87
C TYR A 1 31.40 24.58 -10.86
N ALA A 2 30.93 23.41 -11.31
CA ALA A 2 29.50 23.07 -11.26
C ALA A 2 29.23 22.41 -9.90
N PRO A 3 28.16 22.77 -9.18
CA PRO A 3 27.87 22.19 -7.87
C PRO A 3 27.58 20.69 -8.02
N PRO A 4 27.94 19.87 -7.01
CA PRO A 4 27.69 18.43 -7.05
C PRO A 4 26.19 18.20 -7.17
N ASP A 5 25.84 17.26 -8.03
CA ASP A 5 24.49 16.95 -8.49
C ASP A 5 23.44 17.05 -7.37
N LEU A 6 22.54 18.03 -7.48
CA LEU A 6 21.24 17.98 -6.83
C LEU A 6 20.48 16.81 -7.48
N ILE A 7 20.70 15.60 -6.95
CA ILE A 7 19.91 14.42 -7.32
C ILE A 7 18.48 14.76 -6.90
N THR A 8 17.71 15.24 -7.86
CA THR A 8 16.30 15.54 -7.67
C THR A 8 15.59 14.20 -7.59
N HIS A 9 15.31 13.76 -6.37
CA HIS A 9 14.60 12.52 -6.12
C HIS A 9 13.17 12.67 -6.63
N ARG A 10 12.91 12.03 -7.77
CA ARG A 10 11.57 11.96 -8.36
C ARG A 10 10.80 10.82 -7.71
N SER A 11 9.80 11.16 -6.93
CA SER A 11 8.91 10.22 -6.25
C SER A 11 7.62 10.02 -7.04
N VAL A 12 7.08 8.80 -6.96
CA VAL A 12 5.83 8.42 -7.62
C VAL A 12 4.91 7.77 -6.59
N ILE A 13 3.68 8.28 -6.49
CA ILE A 13 2.61 7.69 -5.67
C ILE A 13 1.46 7.29 -6.59
N PHE A 14 0.89 6.12 -6.34
CA PHE A 14 -0.31 5.63 -7.03
C PHE A 14 -1.49 5.62 -6.08
N TYR A 15 -2.54 6.34 -6.44
CA TYR A 15 -3.85 6.23 -5.84
C TYR A 15 -4.63 5.17 -6.61
N ASN A 16 -5.08 4.16 -5.89
CA ASN A 16 -5.85 3.05 -6.43
C ASN A 16 -7.24 3.04 -5.79
N LYS A 17 -8.26 2.66 -6.56
CA LYS A 17 -9.53 2.20 -5.98
C LYS A 17 -9.34 0.74 -5.60
N VAL A 18 -9.53 0.41 -4.32
CA VAL A 18 -9.25 -0.93 -3.78
C VAL A 18 -10.55 -1.61 -3.36
N LEU A 19 -10.77 -2.83 -3.85
CA LEU A 19 -11.90 -3.69 -3.49
C LEU A 19 -11.52 -4.53 -2.26
N LEU A 20 -11.86 -4.02 -1.06
CA LEU A 20 -11.51 -4.66 0.21
C LEU A 20 -12.36 -5.90 0.52
N GLY A 21 -13.62 -5.93 0.08
CA GLY A 21 -14.53 -7.04 0.35
C GLY A 21 -14.75 -7.23 1.85
N VAL A 22 -14.73 -8.49 2.30
CA VAL A 22 -14.76 -8.84 3.74
C VAL A 22 -13.34 -8.75 4.31
N GLU A 23 -13.15 -7.85 5.28
CA GLU A 23 -11.85 -7.54 5.89
C GLU A 23 -11.53 -8.46 7.07
N SER A 24 -10.32 -9.04 7.09
CA SER A 24 -9.76 -9.72 8.24
C SER A 24 -8.97 -8.70 9.08
N VAL A 25 -9.48 -8.37 10.26
CA VAL A 25 -8.82 -7.43 11.17
C VAL A 25 -7.68 -8.11 11.93
N GLN A 26 -6.51 -7.49 11.94
CA GLN A 26 -5.31 -7.99 12.63
C GLN A 26 -4.73 -6.88 13.52
N SER A 27 -4.53 -7.19 14.80
CA SER A 27 -3.90 -6.30 15.78
C SER A 27 -2.39 -6.50 15.90
N GLN A 28 -1.84 -7.57 15.33
CA GLN A 28 -0.42 -7.90 15.44
C GLN A 28 0.16 -8.26 14.05
N ALA A 29 1.45 -7.99 13.86
CA ALA A 29 2.15 -8.35 12.65
C ALA A 29 2.17 -9.87 12.47
N ASN A 30 1.75 -10.34 11.29
CA ASN A 30 1.68 -11.75 10.96
C ASN A 30 2.31 -11.99 9.58
N ASN A 31 3.50 -12.60 9.57
CA ASN A 31 4.27 -12.88 8.35
C ASN A 31 3.94 -14.25 7.73
N SER A 32 2.88 -14.92 8.18
CA SER A 32 2.45 -16.16 7.53
C SER A 32 1.87 -15.86 6.14
N LEU A 33 2.30 -16.65 5.14
CA LEU A 33 1.95 -16.47 3.72
C LEU A 33 0.44 -16.61 3.40
N SER A 34 -0.39 -17.04 4.35
CA SER A 34 -1.85 -17.11 4.21
C SER A 34 -2.49 -15.75 4.53
N ALA A 35 -2.22 -14.75 3.69
CA ALA A 35 -2.54 -13.35 3.94
C ALA A 35 -4.05 -12.97 3.85
N ALA A 36 -4.95 -13.94 3.90
CA ALA A 36 -6.36 -13.72 4.24
C ALA A 36 -6.89 -14.99 4.93
N LEU A 37 -7.46 -14.85 6.13
CA LEU A 37 -8.22 -15.92 6.78
C LEU A 37 -9.31 -16.45 5.84
N GLN A 38 -9.69 -17.73 5.94
CA GLN A 38 -10.77 -18.30 5.13
C GLN A 38 -12.00 -17.37 5.13
N ASN A 39 -12.57 -17.13 3.95
CA ASN A 39 -13.71 -16.22 3.69
C ASN A 39 -13.43 -14.71 3.77
N HIS A 40 -12.18 -14.28 3.90
CA HIS A 40 -11.81 -12.87 3.84
C HIS A 40 -11.11 -12.54 2.50
N HIS A 41 -11.17 -11.27 2.11
CA HIS A 41 -10.68 -10.77 0.82
C HIS A 41 -9.53 -9.78 0.98
N SER A 42 -9.37 -9.21 2.18
CA SER A 42 -8.28 -8.30 2.53
C SER A 42 -7.95 -8.40 4.01
N VAL A 43 -6.81 -7.84 4.39
CA VAL A 43 -6.38 -7.69 5.80
C VAL A 43 -6.31 -6.21 6.13
N HIS A 44 -6.78 -5.85 7.32
CA HIS A 44 -6.73 -4.51 7.89
C HIS A 44 -5.94 -4.55 9.21
N GLY A 45 -4.80 -3.86 9.24
CA GLY A 45 -3.97 -3.70 10.43
C GLY A 45 -4.45 -2.52 11.29
N THR A 46 -4.82 -2.75 12.55
CA THR A 46 -5.49 -1.73 13.39
C THR A 46 -4.67 -1.14 14.53
N GLU A 47 -3.57 -1.77 14.95
CA GLU A 47 -2.73 -1.28 16.07
C GLU A 47 -1.40 -0.66 15.61
N PHE A 48 -1.28 -0.37 14.32
CA PHE A 48 -0.12 0.34 13.77
C PHE A 48 -0.34 1.86 13.82
N GLN A 49 0.75 2.63 13.73
CA GLN A 49 0.69 4.09 13.69
C GLN A 49 -0.18 4.61 12.53
N TYR A 50 -0.26 3.84 11.45
CA TYR A 50 -1.05 4.15 10.26
C TYR A 50 -1.98 2.98 9.94
N GLN A 51 -3.13 3.29 9.35
CA GLN A 51 -4.01 2.26 8.80
C GLN A 51 -3.37 1.63 7.58
N GLU A 52 -3.26 0.31 7.59
CA GLU A 52 -2.66 -0.47 6.50
C GLU A 52 -3.63 -1.55 6.04
N TYR A 53 -3.72 -1.70 4.72
CA TYR A 53 -4.57 -2.69 4.07
C TYR A 53 -3.74 -3.55 3.12
N ILE A 54 -3.92 -4.86 3.19
CA ILE A 54 -3.28 -5.83 2.29
C ILE A 54 -4.36 -6.52 1.48
N VAL A 55 -4.19 -6.55 0.16
CA VAL A 55 -5.02 -7.32 -0.78
C VAL A 55 -4.20 -8.41 -1.42
N CYS A 56 -4.79 -9.59 -1.60
CA CYS A 56 -4.06 -10.80 -2.00
C CYS A 56 -4.31 -11.23 -3.45
N GLN A 57 -5.31 -10.65 -4.12
CA GLN A 57 -5.69 -11.05 -5.47
C GLN A 57 -5.43 -9.95 -6.50
N TYR A 58 -4.99 -10.41 -7.68
CA TYR A 58 -4.86 -9.56 -8.85
C TYR A 58 -6.21 -8.97 -9.25
N GLY A 59 -6.26 -7.66 -9.51
CA GLY A 59 -7.49 -6.93 -9.86
C GLY A 59 -8.25 -6.30 -8.70
N GLN A 60 -7.89 -6.57 -7.44
CA GLN A 60 -8.49 -5.86 -6.30
C GLN A 60 -8.04 -4.40 -6.21
N ALA A 61 -6.85 -4.05 -6.71
CA ALA A 61 -6.35 -2.69 -6.78
C ALA A 61 -6.43 -2.17 -8.23
N ILE A 62 -7.31 -1.21 -8.47
CA ILE A 62 -7.53 -0.60 -9.78
C ILE A 62 -6.82 0.76 -9.80
N PRO A 63 -5.79 0.95 -10.63
CA PRO A 63 -5.10 2.23 -10.77
C PRO A 63 -6.07 3.34 -11.16
N TYR A 64 -6.04 4.45 -10.41
CA TYR A 64 -6.91 5.59 -10.64
C TYR A 64 -6.13 6.87 -10.94
N LEU A 65 -5.09 7.16 -10.16
CA LEU A 65 -4.29 8.37 -10.34
C LEU A 65 -2.82 8.10 -10.03
N LYS A 66 -1.93 8.58 -10.90
CA LYS A 66 -0.48 8.60 -10.69
C LYS A 66 -0.06 10.04 -10.37
N ILE A 67 0.50 10.24 -9.19
CA ILE A 67 1.10 11.52 -8.80
C ILE A 67 2.61 11.37 -8.90
N THR A 68 3.24 12.30 -9.63
CA THR A 68 4.69 12.37 -9.73
C THR A 68 5.14 13.72 -9.21
N TYR A 69 6.03 13.71 -8.22
CA TYR A 69 6.53 14.93 -7.60
C TYR A 69 8.03 14.81 -7.36
N THR A 70 8.69 15.95 -7.32
CA THR A 70 10.09 16.04 -6.95
C THR A 70 10.11 16.48 -5.50
N ALA A 71 10.62 15.64 -4.61
CA ALA A 71 10.86 16.06 -3.24
C ALA A 71 12.05 17.04 -3.25
N PRO A 72 11.99 18.15 -2.48
CA PRO A 72 13.13 19.05 -2.31
C PRO A 72 14.31 18.34 -1.65
#